data_AF-A0A2N5GVF9-F1
#
_entry.id   AF-A0A2N5GVF9-F1
#
_cell.length_a   1.000
_cell.length_b   1.000
_cell.length_c   1.000
_cell.angle_alpha   90.00
_cell.angle_beta   90.00
_cell.angle_gamma   90.00
#
_symmetry.space_group_name_H-M   'P 1'
#
loop_
_entity.id
_entity.type
_entity.pdbx_description
1 polymer ?
#
loop_
_entity_poly.entity_id
_entity_poly.type
_entity_poly.pdbx_seq_one_letter_code
_entity_poly.pdbx_strand_id
1 'polypeptide(L)'
;MLRIAKNAALTDIVSTDGSNPINTQHPIAGSSVEQRVFLFNDDEAKRYESVSVDPTDSTGGDESAWMQLAPDNAGSAGAYGDSGAALNMGNIADTTGHPFWVRVTTPAVADSQNKTDIKLTVTGTEFAV
;
A
#
# COMPACT_ATOMS: atom_id res chain seq x y z
N MET A 1 -12.86 -9.36 4.69
CA MET A 1 -11.44 -9.10 5.04
C MET A 1 -10.93 -7.93 4.22
N LEU A 2 -10.03 -7.11 4.75
CA LEU A 2 -9.41 -6.04 3.98
C LEU A 2 -8.32 -6.58 3.05
N ARG A 3 -8.32 -6.14 1.78
CA ARG A 3 -7.41 -6.58 0.73
C ARG A 3 -6.98 -5.42 -0.16
N ILE A 4 -5.86 -5.59 -0.86
CA ILE A 4 -5.25 -4.62 -1.77
C ILE A 4 -5.20 -5.22 -3.17
N ALA A 5 -5.64 -4.43 -4.16
CA ALA A 5 -5.49 -4.72 -5.57
C ALA A 5 -4.66 -3.64 -6.29
N LYS A 6 -4.01 -4.01 -7.40
CA LYS A 6 -3.25 -3.11 -8.26
C LYS A 6 -4.08 -2.45 -9.36
N ASN A 7 -5.36 -2.82 -9.48
CA ASN A 7 -6.26 -2.28 -10.49
C ASN A 7 -7.64 -1.94 -9.92
N ALA A 8 -8.30 -0.97 -10.55
CA ALA A 8 -9.62 -0.49 -10.13
C ALA A 8 -10.72 -1.56 -10.24
N ALA A 9 -10.51 -2.59 -11.06
CA ALA A 9 -11.44 -3.70 -11.21
C ALA A 9 -11.36 -4.73 -10.06
N LEU A 10 -10.41 -4.56 -9.12
CA LEU A 10 -10.20 -5.44 -7.97
C LEU A 10 -9.90 -6.90 -8.35
N THR A 11 -9.22 -7.12 -9.48
CA THR A 11 -8.88 -8.47 -9.97
C THR A 11 -7.40 -8.82 -9.83
N ASP A 12 -6.50 -7.83 -9.83
CA ASP A 12 -5.07 -8.01 -9.58
C ASP A 12 -4.77 -7.85 -8.08
N ILE A 13 -5.23 -8.84 -7.30
CA ILE A 13 -5.17 -8.81 -5.83
C ILE A 13 -3.79 -9.29 -5.34
N VAL A 14 -3.12 -8.48 -4.52
CA VAL A 14 -1.82 -8.81 -3.92
C VAL A 14 -1.92 -9.36 -2.49
N SER A 15 -3.11 -9.32 -1.89
CA SER A 15 -3.36 -9.90 -0.56
C SER A 15 -3.46 -11.41 -0.62
N THR A 16 -2.37 -12.10 -0.33
CA THR A 16 -2.32 -13.57 -0.20
C THR A 16 -2.34 -14.05 1.25
N ASP A 17 -1.81 -13.25 2.18
CA ASP A 17 -1.61 -13.60 3.60
C ASP A 17 -1.68 -12.37 4.55
N GLY A 18 -2.23 -11.25 4.07
CA GLY A 18 -2.24 -9.97 4.79
C GLY A 18 -0.96 -9.14 4.63
N SER A 19 0.09 -9.65 3.99
CA SER A 19 1.37 -8.95 3.83
C SER A 19 1.45 -8.02 2.59
N ASN A 20 0.54 -8.14 1.63
CA ASN A 20 0.39 -7.23 0.47
C ASN A 20 1.72 -6.70 -0.11
N PRO A 21 2.55 -7.58 -0.71
CA PRO A 21 3.83 -7.16 -1.24
C PRO A 21 3.66 -6.20 -2.42
N ILE A 22 4.49 -5.16 -2.44
CA ILE A 22 4.61 -4.22 -3.55
C ILE A 22 5.84 -4.59 -4.38
N ASN A 23 5.68 -4.62 -5.70
CA ASN A 23 6.76 -4.90 -6.64
C ASN A 23 7.06 -3.66 -7.47
N THR A 24 8.28 -3.13 -7.38
CA THR A 24 8.74 -1.99 -8.15
C THR A 24 10.02 -2.32 -8.93
N GLN A 25 10.08 -1.81 -10.17
CA GLN A 25 11.25 -1.90 -11.02
C GLN A 25 11.93 -0.54 -11.11
N HIS A 26 13.17 -0.48 -10.66
CA HIS A 26 13.99 0.73 -10.61
C HIS A 26 15.03 0.67 -11.74
N PRO A 27 14.93 1.51 -12.78
CA PRO A 27 15.87 1.45 -13.91
C PRO A 27 17.25 2.00 -13.55
N ILE A 28 17.33 2.83 -12.50
CA ILE A 28 18.57 3.42 -11.98
C ILE A 28 18.51 3.46 -10.44
N ALA A 29 19.67 3.50 -9.79
CA ALA A 29 19.76 3.72 -8.35
C ALA A 29 19.24 5.11 -7.97
N GLY A 30 18.70 5.25 -6.76
CA GLY A 30 18.14 6.53 -6.31
C GLY A 30 16.80 6.91 -6.93
N SER A 31 16.20 6.04 -7.75
CA SER A 31 14.96 6.35 -8.47
C SER A 31 13.72 6.14 -7.60
N SER A 32 12.69 6.92 -7.89
CA SER A 32 11.35 6.77 -7.31
C SER A 32 10.39 6.15 -8.32
N VAL A 33 9.63 5.17 -7.87
CA VAL A 33 8.55 4.52 -8.64
C VAL A 33 7.24 4.70 -7.90
N GLU A 34 6.20 5.12 -8.61
CA GLU A 34 4.87 5.34 -8.06
C GLU A 34 3.88 4.30 -8.59
N GLN A 35 2.98 3.84 -7.73
CA GLN A 35 1.92 2.92 -8.07
C GLN A 35 0.62 3.35 -7.37
N ARG A 36 -0.49 3.34 -8.12
CA ARG A 36 -1.82 3.47 -7.56
C ARG A 36 -2.35 2.07 -7.21
N VAL A 37 -2.83 1.91 -5.99
CA VAL A 37 -3.37 0.66 -5.45
C VAL A 37 -4.72 0.92 -4.80
N PHE A 38 -5.51 -0.14 -4.60
CA PHE A 38 -6.90 -0.07 -4.17
C PHE A 38 -7.11 -0.95 -2.96
N LEU A 39 -7.39 -0.35 -1.80
CA LEU A 39 -7.80 -1.06 -0.59
C LEU A 39 -9.31 -1.33 -0.67
N PHE A 40 -9.76 -2.55 -0.41
CA PHE A 40 -11.17 -2.90 -0.44
C PHE A 40 -11.51 -3.93 0.62
N ASN A 41 -12.76 -3.93 1.05
CA ASN A 41 -13.32 -5.02 1.84
C ASN A 41 -13.89 -6.09 0.89
N ASP A 42 -13.49 -7.34 1.06
CA ASP A 42 -13.99 -8.46 0.25
C ASP A 42 -15.18 -9.20 0.86
N ASP A 43 -15.75 -8.69 1.96
CA ASP A 43 -16.87 -9.29 2.69
C ASP A 43 -17.96 -8.26 3.01
N GLU A 44 -19.09 -8.33 2.30
CA GLU A 44 -20.25 -7.43 2.48
C GLU A 44 -20.90 -7.53 3.86
N ALA A 45 -20.66 -8.61 4.62
CA ALA A 45 -21.18 -8.77 5.98
C ALA A 45 -20.32 -8.07 7.05
N LYS A 46 -19.25 -7.38 6.63
CA LYS A 46 -18.26 -6.76 7.50
C LYS A 46 -18.12 -5.28 7.22
N ARG A 47 -17.73 -4.56 8.26
CA ARG A 47 -17.26 -3.16 8.18
C ARG A 47 -16.01 -3.01 9.04
N TYR A 48 -15.15 -2.09 8.66
CA TYR A 48 -13.89 -1.82 9.32
C TYR A 48 -13.81 -0.36 9.74
N GLU A 49 -13.43 -0.10 10.99
CA GLU A 49 -13.19 1.25 11.49
C GLU A 49 -11.71 1.50 11.77
N SER A 50 -11.30 2.78 11.68
CA SER A 50 -9.93 3.24 11.95
C SER A 50 -8.89 2.47 11.14
N VAL A 51 -9.13 2.33 9.83
CA VAL A 51 -8.27 1.57 8.93
C VAL A 51 -6.98 2.35 8.65
N SER A 52 -5.84 1.69 8.81
CA SER A 52 -4.50 2.21 8.53
C SER A 52 -3.74 1.27 7.60
N VAL A 53 -2.92 1.84 6.73
CA VAL A 53 -1.97 1.12 5.88
C VAL A 53 -0.55 1.54 6.26
N ASP A 54 0.26 0.58 6.66
CA ASP A 54 1.61 0.78 7.17
C ASP A 54 2.64 0.11 6.24
N PRO A 55 3.66 0.84 5.75
CA PRO A 55 4.82 0.22 5.13
C PRO A 55 5.55 -0.65 6.16
N THR A 56 5.83 -1.89 5.79
CA THR A 56 6.51 -2.84 6.65
C THR A 56 7.53 -3.63 5.86
N ASP A 57 8.68 -3.89 6.46
CA ASP A 57 9.63 -4.85 5.92
C ASP A 57 10.14 -5.72 7.07
N SER A 58 9.90 -7.03 6.94
CA SER A 58 10.28 -8.02 7.93
C SER A 58 11.40 -8.95 7.44
N THR A 59 11.92 -8.73 6.23
CA THR A 59 12.85 -9.65 5.57
C THR A 59 14.19 -8.97 5.33
N GLY A 60 15.19 -9.30 6.14
CA GLY A 60 16.50 -8.66 6.03
C GLY A 60 16.57 -7.34 6.82
N GLY A 61 17.15 -6.30 6.22
CA GLY A 61 17.18 -4.96 6.80
C GLY A 61 15.85 -4.24 6.58
N ASP A 62 15.42 -3.42 7.54
CA ASP A 62 14.16 -2.69 7.41
C ASP A 62 14.26 -1.57 6.36
N GLU A 63 13.58 -1.77 5.23
CA GLU A 63 13.50 -0.83 4.11
C GLU A 63 12.13 -0.13 4.04
N SER A 64 11.29 -0.22 5.08
CA SER A 64 9.98 0.45 5.13
C SER A 64 10.07 1.96 4.93
N ALA A 65 11.17 2.59 5.37
CA ALA A 65 11.45 4.01 5.17
C ALA A 65 11.63 4.42 3.69
N TRP A 66 11.80 3.46 2.77
CA TRP A 66 11.89 3.73 1.33
C TRP A 66 10.50 4.00 0.73
N MET A 67 9.43 3.70 1.47
CA MET A 67 8.07 3.93 1.03
C MET A 67 7.51 5.25 1.55
N GLN A 68 6.74 5.92 0.71
CA GLN A 68 5.85 7.00 1.10
C GLN A 68 4.44 6.69 0.58
N LEU A 69 3.44 7.02 1.39
CA LEU A 69 2.04 6.83 1.05
C LEU A 69 1.34 8.18 0.88
N ALA A 70 0.37 8.25 -0.03
CA ALA A 70 -0.47 9.43 -0.23
C ALA A 70 -1.94 9.02 -0.47
N PRO A 71 -2.92 9.82 -0.03
CA PRO A 71 -4.30 9.62 -0.44
C PRO A 71 -4.46 9.85 -1.95
N ASP A 72 -5.45 9.24 -2.56
CA ASP A 72 -5.84 9.57 -3.94
C ASP A 72 -6.59 10.91 -3.98
N ASN A 73 -6.20 11.77 -4.93
CA ASN A 73 -6.84 13.05 -5.22
C ASN A 73 -7.30 13.03 -6.68
N ALA A 74 -8.52 12.53 -6.91
CA ALA A 74 -9.14 12.44 -8.24
C ALA A 74 -8.28 11.69 -9.27
N GLY A 75 -7.67 10.56 -8.88
CA GLY A 75 -6.83 9.76 -9.76
C GLY A 75 -5.39 10.23 -9.90
N SER A 76 -4.95 11.17 -9.07
CA SER A 76 -3.55 11.56 -8.89
C SER A 76 -3.14 11.42 -7.44
N ALA A 77 -1.84 11.30 -7.16
CA ALA A 77 -1.36 11.30 -5.77
C ALA A 77 -1.65 12.65 -5.10
N GLY A 78 -2.17 12.61 -3.88
CA GLY A 78 -2.22 13.75 -2.97
C GLY A 78 -0.82 14.08 -2.40
N ALA A 79 -0.80 14.73 -1.23
CA ALA A 79 0.46 14.93 -0.52
C ALA A 79 0.96 13.60 0.06
N TYR A 80 2.20 13.25 -0.27
CA TYR A 80 2.90 12.13 0.36
C TYR A 80 3.24 12.49 1.81
N GLY A 81 3.01 11.52 2.70
CA GLY A 81 3.47 11.60 4.09
C GLY A 81 4.99 11.41 4.22
N ASP A 82 5.44 11.40 5.46
CA ASP A 82 6.82 11.08 5.79
C ASP A 82 7.19 9.66 5.34
N SER A 83 8.48 9.45 5.05
CA SER A 83 9.03 8.14 4.74
C SER A 83 8.72 7.11 5.84
N GLY A 84 8.15 5.96 5.46
CA GLY A 84 7.74 4.89 6.36
C GLY A 84 6.48 5.20 7.19
N ALA A 85 5.86 6.36 7.01
CA ALA A 85 4.66 6.72 7.77
C ALA A 85 3.41 5.98 7.26
N ALA A 86 2.53 5.69 8.22
CA ALA A 86 1.22 5.12 7.96
C ALA A 86 0.30 6.07 7.19
N LEU A 87 -0.59 5.51 6.37
CA LEU A 87 -1.70 6.23 5.76
C LEU A 87 -3.01 5.82 6.41
N ASN A 88 -3.72 6.81 6.97
CA ASN A 88 -5.07 6.62 7.49
C ASN A 88 -6.08 6.59 6.32
N MET A 89 -6.82 5.49 6.22
CA MET A 89 -7.84 5.24 5.20
C MET A 89 -9.26 5.48 5.70
N GLY A 90 -9.43 5.83 6.98
CA GLY A 90 -10.72 6.08 7.60
C GLY A 90 -11.53 4.81 7.85
N ASN A 91 -12.85 4.92 7.76
CA ASN A 91 -13.75 3.78 7.93
C ASN A 91 -14.12 3.22 6.55
N ILE A 92 -14.15 1.88 6.43
CA ILE A 92 -14.51 1.17 5.21
C ILE A 92 -15.72 0.29 5.52
N ALA A 93 -16.88 0.65 4.98
CA ALA A 93 -18.15 -0.04 5.20
C ALA A 93 -18.77 -0.61 3.91
N ASP A 94 -18.10 -0.47 2.78
CA ASP A 94 -18.50 -0.96 1.47
C ASP A 94 -17.43 -1.90 0.89
N THR A 95 -17.75 -2.54 -0.23
CA THR A 95 -16.85 -3.43 -0.98
C THR A 95 -16.18 -2.76 -2.17
N THR A 96 -16.25 -1.43 -2.24
CA THR A 96 -15.62 -0.67 -3.33
C THR A 96 -14.13 -0.50 -3.08
N GLY A 97 -13.38 -0.24 -4.16
CA GLY A 97 -11.96 0.05 -4.07
C GLY A 97 -11.71 1.48 -3.63
N HIS A 98 -11.00 1.64 -2.52
CA HIS A 98 -10.52 2.91 -1.97
C HIS A 98 -9.08 3.13 -2.45
N PRO A 99 -8.85 3.98 -3.48
CA PRO A 99 -7.53 4.17 -4.05
C PRO A 99 -6.60 4.95 -3.13
N PHE A 100 -5.32 4.59 -3.17
CA PHE A 100 -4.23 5.36 -2.60
C PHE A 100 -2.95 5.15 -3.41
N TRP A 101 -1.93 5.96 -3.12
CA TRP A 101 -0.68 5.97 -3.85
C TRP A 101 0.47 5.51 -2.99
N VAL A 102 1.32 4.70 -3.60
CA VAL A 102 2.55 4.16 -3.03
C VAL A 102 3.70 4.68 -3.87
N ARG A 103 4.67 5.32 -3.22
CA ARG A 103 5.95 5.68 -3.83
C ARG A 103 7.05 4.92 -3.13
N VAL A 104 7.87 4.20 -3.89
CA VAL A 104 9.09 3.56 -3.40
C VAL A 104 10.28 4.34 -3.95
N THR A 105 11.19 4.79 -3.08
CA THR A 105 12.44 5.47 -3.45
C THR A 105 13.62 4.67 -2.95
N THR A 106 14.40 4.12 -3.87
CA THR A 106 15.61 3.38 -3.53
C THR A 106 16.75 4.33 -3.16
N PRO A 107 17.72 3.91 -2.34
CA PRO A 107 18.91 4.70 -2.06
C PRO A 107 19.77 4.85 -3.32
N ALA A 108 20.54 5.95 -3.37
CA ALA A 108 21.54 6.17 -4.40
C ALA A 108 22.80 5.33 -4.08
N VAL A 109 22.82 4.09 -4.57
CA VAL A 109 23.96 3.17 -4.48
C VAL A 109 24.52 2.89 -5.88
N ALA A 110 25.48 1.97 -5.99
CA ALA A 110 26.15 1.67 -7.26
C ALA A 110 25.22 1.02 -8.30
N ASP A 111 24.33 0.12 -7.84
CA ASP A 111 23.44 -0.66 -8.70
C ASP A 111 21.96 -0.33 -8.44
N SER A 112 21.10 -0.60 -9.41
CA SER A 112 19.65 -0.47 -9.21
C SER A 112 19.11 -1.56 -8.27
N GLN A 113 18.06 -1.22 -7.52
CA GLN A 113 17.45 -2.11 -6.55
C GLN A 113 15.95 -2.29 -6.87
N ASN A 114 15.61 -3.37 -7.57
CA ASN A 114 14.21 -3.76 -7.72
C ASN A 114 13.69 -4.33 -6.40
N LYS A 115 12.47 -3.99 -6.02
CA LYS A 115 11.88 -4.42 -4.75
C LYS A 115 10.70 -5.33 -4.99
N THR A 116 10.62 -6.41 -4.22
CA THR A 116 9.57 -7.44 -4.33
C THR A 116 9.00 -7.85 -2.97
N ASP A 117 9.58 -7.31 -1.90
CA ASP A 117 9.50 -7.81 -0.53
C ASP A 117 9.05 -6.76 0.48
N ILE A 118 9.02 -5.47 0.12
CA ILE A 118 8.41 -4.43 0.98
C ILE A 118 6.88 -4.59 0.94
N LYS A 119 6.27 -4.58 2.12
CA LYS A 119 4.89 -5.00 2.38
C LYS A 119 4.04 -3.83 2.84
N LEU A 120 2.74 -3.90 2.55
CA LEU A 120 1.73 -2.99 3.10
C LEU A 120 0.89 -3.74 4.14
N THR A 121 1.12 -3.48 5.42
CA THR A 121 0.33 -4.06 6.48
C THR A 121 -0.94 -3.23 6.67
N VAL A 122 -2.11 -3.89 6.63
CA VAL A 122 -3.40 -3.22 6.83
C VAL A 122 -3.90 -3.55 8.23
N THR A 123 -4.25 -2.53 9.00
CA THR A 123 -4.86 -2.68 10.32
C THR A 123 -6.22 -1.97 10.38
N GLY A 124 -7.12 -2.46 11.23
CA GLY A 124 -8.46 -1.89 11.41
C GLY A 124 -9.28 -2.73 12.38
N THR A 125 -10.31 -2.14 12.98
CA THR A 125 -11.23 -2.87 13.88
C THR A 125 -12.40 -3.41 13.07
N GLU A 126 -12.56 -4.73 13.05
CA GLU A 126 -13.64 -5.42 12.32
C GLU A 126 -14.94 -5.45 13.14
N PHE A 127 -16.06 -5.17 12.48
CA PHE A 127 -17.41 -5.34 13.01
C PHE A 127 -18.30 -6.09 12.03
N ALA A 128 -19.33 -6.75 12.56
CA ALA A 128 -20.46 -7.20 11.75
C ALA A 128 -21.31 -5.98 11.33
N VAL A 129 -21.95 -6.10 10.17
CA VAL A 129 -22.97 -5.15 9.67
C VAL A 129 -24.34 -5.53 10.23
#